data_AF-A0A6P1I789-F1
#
_entry.id   AF-A0A6P1I789-F1
#
_cell.length_a   1.000
_cell.length_b   1.000
_cell.length_c   1.000
_cell.angle_alpha   90.00
_cell.angle_beta   90.00
_cell.angle_gamma   90.00
#
_symmetry.space_group_name_H-M   'P 1'
#
loop_
_entity.id
_entity.type
_entity.pdbx_description
1 polymer ?
#
loop_
_entity_poly.entity_id
_entity_poly.type
_entity_poly.pdbx_seq_one_letter_code
_entity_poly.pdbx_strand_id
1 'polypeptide(L)'
;MDFPELTPEERAKAWAKATAIRQARGDLLAAIQAGKLPIAAVLARAETDTIVSKTRVSVVVKALPGVDAVRAAHILGGLSIAEAQRIGGLGPHQRRTLLDLVAGSSPEDTTQKERPAAPAAAALDPSTIAAAIPEFLEGLSPAHSMNPREDESALLEGLWANEQDNREVHVVIRERATTPEQMELIRAGRVYTGDYPQYKIVDTSRLRAVNAVGAMLVDSDPTGILDEPSSIRDIVIRMPHLQVEVVSWKAAVTTEIGTRVAELIAAGT
;
A
#
# COMPACT_ATOMS: atom_id res chain seq x y z
N MET A 1 -24.85 30.75 23.99
CA MET A 1 -23.82 31.24 23.06
C MET A 1 -24.57 32.01 21.98
N ASP A 2 -24.61 33.33 22.10
CA ASP A 2 -25.24 34.20 21.11
C ASP A 2 -24.32 34.31 19.89
N PHE A 3 -24.83 33.97 18.71
CA PHE A 3 -24.15 34.21 17.46
C PHE A 3 -24.43 35.65 17.02
N PRO A 4 -23.41 36.44 16.65
CA PRO A 4 -23.64 37.80 16.17
C PRO A 4 -24.51 37.78 14.90
N GLU A 5 -25.62 38.52 14.93
CA GLU A 5 -26.51 38.67 13.77
C GLU A 5 -25.85 39.57 12.72
N LEU A 6 -25.59 39.01 11.54
CA LEU A 6 -25.00 39.74 10.42
C LEU A 6 -25.98 40.79 9.90
N THR A 7 -25.49 42.01 9.73
CA THR A 7 -26.23 43.08 9.06
C THR A 7 -26.58 42.70 7.62
N PRO A 8 -27.62 43.28 7.00
CA PRO A 8 -27.97 43.03 5.60
C PRO A 8 -26.79 43.21 4.63
N GLU A 9 -25.95 44.22 4.87
CA GLU A 9 -24.76 44.48 4.06
C GLU A 9 -23.66 43.44 4.23
N GLU A 10 -23.42 42.97 5.47
CA GLU A 10 -22.45 41.90 5.74
C GLU A 10 -22.90 40.57 5.14
N ARG A 11 -24.21 40.29 5.14
CA ARG A 11 -24.78 39.13 4.45
C ARG A 11 -24.56 39.21 2.94
N ALA A 12 -24.83 40.36 2.32
CA ALA A 12 -24.59 40.56 0.89
C ALA A 12 -23.10 40.38 0.53
N LYS A 13 -22.18 40.96 1.33
CA LYS A 13 -20.73 40.79 1.16
C LYS A 13 -20.30 39.34 1.36
N ALA A 14 -20.83 38.64 2.36
CA ALA A 14 -20.55 37.23 2.61
C ALA A 14 -21.05 36.33 1.47
N TRP A 15 -22.22 36.61 0.91
CA TRP A 15 -22.75 35.92 -0.26
C TRP A 15 -21.91 36.15 -1.50
N ALA A 16 -21.54 37.40 -1.79
CA ALA A 16 -20.66 37.72 -2.91
C ALA A 16 -19.31 36.97 -2.80
N LYS A 17 -18.71 36.96 -1.60
CA LYS A 17 -17.48 36.21 -1.32
C LYS A 17 -17.67 34.70 -1.46
N ALA A 18 -18.78 34.14 -0.98
CA ALA A 18 -19.08 32.72 -1.12
C ALA A 18 -19.29 32.31 -2.58
N THR A 19 -19.98 33.15 -3.37
CA THR A 19 -20.16 32.95 -4.82
C THR A 19 -18.83 32.99 -5.54
N ALA A 20 -17.98 33.99 -5.26
CA ALA A 20 -16.65 34.08 -5.84
C ALA A 20 -15.77 32.85 -5.51
N ILE A 21 -15.83 32.35 -4.27
CA ILE A 21 -15.10 31.13 -3.86
C ILE A 21 -15.59 29.89 -4.61
N ARG A 22 -16.92 29.74 -4.77
CA ARG A 22 -17.50 28.61 -5.51
C ARG A 22 -17.11 28.68 -6.98
N GLN A 23 -17.16 29.87 -7.59
CA GLN A 23 -16.75 30.07 -8.98
C GLN A 23 -15.28 29.72 -9.17
N ALA A 24 -14.39 30.28 -8.35
CA ALA A 24 -12.95 30.00 -8.43
C ALA A 24 -12.62 28.50 -8.23
N ARG A 25 -13.36 27.79 -7.38
CA ARG A 25 -13.21 26.34 -7.22
C ARG A 25 -13.74 25.57 -8.45
N GLY A 26 -14.84 26.00 -9.05
CA GLY A 26 -15.35 25.44 -10.30
C GLY A 26 -14.34 25.59 -11.43
N ASP A 27 -13.78 26.79 -11.59
CA ASP A 27 -12.77 27.10 -12.60
C ASP A 27 -11.50 26.28 -12.41
N LEU A 28 -11.07 26.10 -11.15
CA LEU A 28 -9.95 25.22 -10.80
C LEU A 28 -10.21 23.77 -11.26
N LEU A 29 -11.35 23.20 -10.92
CA LEU A 29 -11.70 21.82 -11.28
C LEU A 29 -11.84 21.64 -12.79
N ALA A 30 -12.44 22.61 -13.48
CA ALA A 30 -12.54 22.60 -14.94
C ALA A 30 -11.17 22.68 -15.62
N ALA A 31 -10.24 23.47 -15.09
CA ALA A 31 -8.87 23.55 -15.61
C ALA A 31 -8.08 22.25 -15.41
N ILE A 32 -8.31 21.56 -14.28
CA ILE A 32 -7.73 20.24 -13.99
C ILE A 32 -8.32 19.19 -14.96
N GLN A 33 -9.64 19.13 -15.10
CA GLN A 33 -10.33 18.20 -15.99
C GLN A 33 -9.95 18.38 -17.46
N ALA A 34 -9.72 19.62 -17.88
CA ALA A 34 -9.24 19.93 -19.23
C ALA A 34 -7.74 19.61 -19.46
N GLY A 35 -7.02 19.11 -18.43
CA GLY A 35 -5.59 18.84 -18.50
C GLY A 35 -4.71 20.09 -18.57
N LYS A 36 -5.28 21.29 -18.41
CA LYS A 36 -4.55 22.57 -18.47
C LYS A 36 -3.76 22.85 -17.20
N LEU A 37 -4.17 22.25 -16.09
CA LEU A 37 -3.51 22.40 -14.80
C LEU A 37 -3.13 21.01 -14.24
N PRO A 38 -1.86 20.60 -14.33
CA PRO A 38 -1.43 19.30 -13.82
C PRO A 38 -1.47 19.27 -12.29
N ILE A 39 -1.63 18.09 -11.71
CA ILE A 39 -1.73 17.90 -10.26
C ILE A 39 -0.53 18.49 -9.50
N ALA A 40 0.69 18.43 -10.06
CA ALA A 40 1.89 19.06 -9.50
C ALA A 40 1.73 20.58 -9.34
N ALA A 41 1.16 21.25 -10.34
CA ALA A 41 0.89 22.68 -10.29
C ALA A 41 -0.24 23.00 -9.30
N VAL A 42 -1.24 22.11 -9.14
CA VAL A 42 -2.28 22.26 -8.12
C VAL A 42 -1.68 22.19 -6.71
N LEU A 43 -0.81 21.21 -6.45
CA LEU A 43 -0.15 21.05 -5.14
C LEU A 43 0.76 22.25 -4.81
N ALA A 44 1.55 22.72 -5.78
CA ALA A 44 2.38 23.91 -5.60
C ALA A 44 1.52 25.16 -5.34
N ARG A 45 0.43 25.34 -6.12
CA ARG A 45 -0.49 26.47 -5.94
C ARG A 45 -1.22 26.42 -4.59
N ALA A 46 -1.41 25.24 -4.00
CA ALA A 46 -2.04 25.10 -2.69
C ALA A 46 -1.23 25.73 -1.54
N GLU A 47 0.06 26.01 -1.74
CA GLU A 47 0.90 26.67 -0.72
C GLU A 47 0.62 28.17 -0.62
N THR A 48 0.21 28.79 -1.73
CA THR A 48 -0.01 30.25 -1.81
C THR A 48 -1.49 30.61 -1.97
N ASP A 49 -2.32 29.73 -2.54
CA ASP A 49 -3.73 29.97 -2.81
C ASP A 49 -4.63 29.27 -1.78
N THR A 50 -5.31 30.08 -0.97
CA THR A 50 -6.18 29.59 0.10
C THR A 50 -7.39 28.80 -0.44
N ILE A 51 -7.88 29.10 -1.64
CA ILE A 51 -9.02 28.40 -2.25
C ILE A 51 -8.58 26.99 -2.65
N VAL A 52 -7.39 26.87 -3.26
CA VAL A 52 -6.80 25.58 -3.64
C VAL A 52 -6.48 24.77 -2.39
N SER A 53 -5.79 25.36 -1.41
CA SER A 53 -5.46 24.74 -0.12
C SER A 53 -6.69 24.15 0.59
N LYS A 54 -7.80 24.89 0.57
CA LYS A 54 -9.06 24.47 1.21
C LYS A 54 -9.92 23.54 0.36
N THR A 55 -9.52 23.19 -0.86
CA THR A 55 -10.30 22.26 -1.68
C THR A 55 -10.06 20.82 -1.22
N ARG A 56 -11.09 19.97 -1.29
CA ARG A 56 -10.98 18.55 -0.88
C ARG A 56 -10.17 17.77 -1.88
N VAL A 57 -9.30 16.90 -1.38
CA VAL A 57 -8.43 16.07 -2.24
C VAL A 57 -9.26 15.10 -3.09
N SER A 58 -10.30 14.51 -2.50
CA SER A 58 -11.21 13.59 -3.19
C SER A 58 -11.89 14.18 -4.42
N VAL A 59 -12.26 15.47 -4.37
CA VAL A 59 -12.89 16.17 -5.49
C VAL A 59 -11.87 16.48 -6.59
N VAL A 60 -10.65 16.81 -6.21
CA VAL A 60 -9.55 17.10 -7.15
C VAL A 60 -9.12 15.84 -7.88
N VAL A 61 -8.96 14.72 -7.17
CA VAL A 61 -8.57 13.43 -7.76
C VAL A 61 -9.60 12.95 -8.77
N LYS A 62 -10.90 13.06 -8.45
CA LYS A 62 -11.99 12.71 -9.37
C LYS A 62 -12.11 13.63 -10.60
N ALA A 63 -11.53 14.83 -10.54
CA ALA A 63 -11.52 15.77 -11.65
C ALA A 63 -10.32 15.56 -12.60
N LEU A 64 -9.39 14.66 -12.28
CA LEU A 64 -8.22 14.42 -13.12
C LEU A 64 -8.61 13.69 -14.43
N PRO A 65 -7.98 14.04 -15.56
CA PRO A 65 -8.23 13.35 -16.82
C PRO A 65 -7.74 11.90 -16.74
N GLY A 66 -8.55 10.94 -17.19
CA GLY A 66 -8.19 9.51 -17.18
C GLY A 66 -8.27 8.82 -15.81
N VAL A 67 -8.86 9.48 -14.81
CA VAL A 67 -9.15 8.90 -13.49
C VAL A 67 -10.66 8.69 -13.37
N ASP A 68 -11.09 7.43 -13.39
CA ASP A 68 -12.48 7.06 -13.13
C ASP A 68 -12.77 6.94 -11.63
N ALA A 69 -14.02 6.63 -11.27
CA ALA A 69 -14.43 6.54 -9.88
C ALA A 69 -13.71 5.42 -9.11
N VAL A 70 -13.37 4.32 -9.79
CA VAL A 70 -12.68 3.15 -9.21
C VAL A 70 -11.23 3.51 -8.92
N ARG A 71 -10.52 4.04 -9.92
CA ARG A 71 -9.14 4.51 -9.79
C ARG A 71 -9.02 5.64 -8.77
N ALA A 72 -9.99 6.55 -8.70
CA ALA A 72 -10.03 7.58 -7.67
C ALA A 72 -10.16 6.98 -6.26
N ALA A 73 -11.01 5.96 -6.07
CA ALA A 73 -11.15 5.27 -4.79
C ALA A 73 -9.85 4.55 -4.40
N HIS A 74 -9.21 3.88 -5.35
CA HIS A 74 -7.92 3.21 -5.15
C HIS A 74 -6.82 4.20 -4.72
N ILE A 75 -6.67 5.32 -5.44
CA ILE A 75 -5.68 6.36 -5.11
C ILE A 75 -5.91 6.94 -3.71
N LEU A 76 -7.16 7.22 -3.35
CA LEU A 76 -7.49 7.80 -2.04
C LEU A 76 -7.31 6.79 -0.90
N GLY A 77 -7.68 5.53 -1.14
CA GLY A 77 -7.53 4.42 -0.20
C GLY A 77 -6.05 4.13 0.11
N GLY A 78 -5.23 3.94 -0.91
CA GLY A 78 -3.79 3.65 -0.74
C GLY A 78 -3.01 4.78 -0.05
N LEU A 79 -3.51 6.02 -0.10
CA LEU A 79 -2.91 7.16 0.60
C LEU A 79 -3.46 7.40 2.01
N SER A 80 -4.43 6.56 2.46
CA SER A 80 -5.17 6.75 3.71
C SER A 80 -5.71 8.18 3.87
N ILE A 81 -6.21 8.76 2.76
CA ILE A 81 -6.72 10.13 2.74
C ILE A 81 -8.19 10.12 3.16
N ALA A 82 -8.48 10.74 4.30
CA ALA A 82 -9.86 10.88 4.76
C ALA A 82 -10.71 11.69 3.75
N GLU A 83 -12.00 11.36 3.62
CA GLU A 83 -12.90 12.01 2.65
C GLU A 83 -12.97 13.55 2.82
N ALA A 84 -12.83 14.02 4.06
CA ALA A 84 -12.83 15.43 4.42
C ALA A 84 -11.46 16.14 4.27
N GLN A 85 -10.39 15.40 3.98
CA GLN A 85 -9.03 15.95 3.91
C GLN A 85 -8.89 16.93 2.73
N ARG A 86 -8.14 18.01 2.98
CA ARG A 86 -7.94 19.12 2.04
C ARG A 86 -6.51 19.13 1.51
N ILE A 87 -6.29 19.72 0.34
CA ILE A 87 -4.98 19.74 -0.33
C ILE A 87 -3.89 20.32 0.59
N GLY A 88 -4.20 21.40 1.31
CA GLY A 88 -3.27 22.02 2.25
C GLY A 88 -2.86 21.12 3.43
N GLY A 89 -3.67 20.11 3.76
CA GLY A 89 -3.39 19.14 4.82
C GLY A 89 -2.72 17.86 4.32
N LEU A 90 -2.30 17.78 3.06
CA LEU A 90 -1.52 16.65 2.57
C LEU A 90 -0.07 16.78 3.06
N GLY A 91 0.41 15.76 3.76
CA GLY A 91 1.80 15.66 4.17
C GLY A 91 2.74 15.50 2.96
N PRO A 92 4.05 15.78 3.10
CA PRO A 92 5.02 15.68 2.01
C PRO A 92 5.04 14.30 1.32
N HIS A 93 4.89 13.23 2.11
CA HIS A 93 4.78 11.86 1.59
C HIS A 93 3.52 11.67 0.74
N GLN A 94 2.35 12.06 1.26
CA GLN A 94 1.07 11.95 0.53
C GLN A 94 1.08 12.76 -0.77
N ARG A 95 1.73 13.93 -0.77
CA ARG A 95 1.92 14.74 -1.98
C ARG A 95 2.76 14.01 -3.01
N ARG A 96 3.92 13.47 -2.62
CA ARG A 96 4.80 12.72 -3.52
C ARG A 96 4.09 11.51 -4.12
N THR A 97 3.51 10.66 -3.27
CA THR A 97 2.83 9.44 -3.73
C THR A 97 1.60 9.75 -4.59
N LEU A 98 0.87 10.85 -4.34
CA LEU A 98 -0.21 11.29 -5.22
C LEU A 98 0.30 11.71 -6.61
N LEU A 99 1.47 12.35 -6.70
CA LEU A 99 2.07 12.72 -8.00
C LEU A 99 2.48 11.49 -8.79
N ASP A 100 3.10 10.52 -8.12
CA ASP A 100 3.49 9.26 -8.72
C ASP A 100 2.25 8.58 -9.32
N LEU A 101 1.25 8.26 -8.50
CA LEU A 101 0.03 7.55 -8.91
C LEU A 101 -0.74 8.21 -10.09
N VAL A 102 -0.71 9.54 -10.19
CA VAL A 102 -1.42 10.32 -11.22
C VAL A 102 -0.61 10.45 -12.51
N ALA A 103 0.72 10.46 -12.47
CA ALA A 103 1.58 10.59 -13.65
C ALA A 103 1.54 9.36 -14.58
N GLY A 104 0.71 8.35 -14.29
CA GLY A 104 0.84 7.01 -14.86
C GLY A 104 2.01 6.24 -14.23
N SER A 105 2.69 6.84 -13.25
CA SER A 105 3.65 6.17 -12.40
C SER A 105 2.92 5.65 -11.17
N SER A 106 2.01 4.68 -11.38
CA SER A 106 1.76 3.78 -10.25
C SER A 106 3.14 3.41 -9.70
N PRO A 107 3.42 3.44 -8.38
CA PRO A 107 4.70 2.96 -7.89
C PRO A 107 4.98 1.51 -8.36
N GLU A 108 3.97 0.84 -8.93
CA GLU A 108 4.01 -0.44 -9.63
C GLU A 108 4.36 -0.37 -11.13
N ASP A 109 4.27 0.77 -11.84
CA ASP A 109 4.36 0.84 -13.32
C ASP A 109 5.68 1.45 -13.88
N THR A 110 6.51 2.10 -13.06
CA THR A 110 7.79 2.67 -13.54
C THR A 110 8.96 1.68 -13.65
N THR A 111 8.70 0.37 -13.52
CA THR A 111 9.74 -0.68 -13.65
C THR A 111 9.50 -1.64 -14.82
N GLN A 112 8.50 -1.42 -15.68
CA GLN A 112 8.17 -2.38 -16.76
C GLN A 112 8.59 -1.96 -18.18
N LYS A 113 9.30 -0.85 -18.38
CA LYS A 113 9.87 -0.52 -19.70
C LYS A 113 11.39 -0.47 -19.63
N GLU A 114 12.00 -1.54 -20.14
CA GLU A 114 13.41 -1.93 -20.10
C GLU A 114 13.86 -2.57 -18.78
N ARG A 115 13.62 -3.89 -18.65
CA ARG A 115 14.51 -4.73 -17.84
C ARG A 115 14.53 -6.18 -18.34
N PRO A 116 15.72 -6.77 -18.53
CA PRO A 116 15.84 -8.16 -18.97
C PRO A 116 15.22 -9.08 -17.92
N ALA A 117 14.50 -10.11 -18.35
CA ALA A 117 13.94 -11.15 -17.49
C ALA A 117 15.04 -11.71 -16.57
N ALA A 118 14.86 -11.62 -15.25
CA ALA A 118 15.76 -12.23 -14.30
C ALA A 118 15.53 -13.76 -14.30
N PRO A 119 16.55 -14.60 -14.54
CA PRO A 119 16.40 -16.04 -14.71
C PRO A 119 16.13 -16.84 -13.42
N ALA A 120 16.14 -16.20 -12.23
CA ALA A 120 16.14 -16.91 -10.95
C ALA A 120 14.74 -17.37 -10.46
N ALA A 121 13.66 -16.68 -10.84
CA ALA A 121 12.31 -17.04 -10.39
C ALA A 121 11.76 -18.33 -11.05
N ALA A 122 12.28 -18.69 -12.23
CA ALA A 122 11.78 -19.81 -13.02
C ALA A 122 12.13 -21.20 -12.43
N ALA A 123 12.95 -21.27 -11.37
CA ALA A 123 13.39 -22.52 -10.74
C ALA A 123 12.70 -22.83 -9.40
N LEU A 124 11.82 -21.95 -8.91
CA LEU A 124 11.10 -22.15 -7.65
C LEU A 124 9.78 -22.90 -7.94
N ASP A 125 9.54 -23.98 -7.21
CA ASP A 125 8.31 -24.78 -7.25
C ASP A 125 7.81 -25.01 -5.81
N PRO A 126 6.49 -25.11 -5.55
CA PRO A 126 5.98 -25.37 -4.20
C PRO A 126 6.60 -26.58 -3.52
N SER A 127 7.01 -27.63 -4.26
CA SER A 127 7.73 -28.77 -3.66
C SER A 127 9.11 -28.40 -3.09
N THR A 128 9.80 -27.45 -3.71
CA THR A 128 11.11 -26.95 -3.24
C THR A 128 10.93 -26.15 -1.96
N ILE A 129 9.86 -25.35 -1.87
CA ILE A 129 9.50 -24.65 -0.64
C ILE A 129 9.15 -25.67 0.44
N ALA A 130 8.29 -26.64 0.15
CA ALA A 130 7.92 -27.68 1.12
C ALA A 130 9.13 -28.42 1.70
N ALA A 131 10.14 -28.70 0.87
CA ALA A 131 11.39 -29.32 1.31
C ALA A 131 12.24 -28.42 2.23
N ALA A 132 12.10 -27.09 2.16
CA ALA A 132 12.81 -26.14 3.01
C ALA A 132 12.13 -25.90 4.38
N ILE A 133 10.84 -26.23 4.49
CA ILE A 133 10.01 -26.01 5.69
C ILE A 133 9.21 -27.25 6.15
N PRO A 134 9.75 -28.48 6.09
CA PRO A 134 8.97 -29.71 6.29
C PRO A 134 8.32 -29.80 7.69
N GLU A 135 9.01 -29.31 8.72
CA GLU A 135 8.49 -29.31 10.10
C GLU A 135 7.28 -28.39 10.28
N PHE A 136 7.15 -27.37 9.44
CA PHE A 136 6.02 -26.44 9.46
C PHE A 136 4.83 -26.96 8.65
N LEU A 137 5.02 -28.01 7.85
CA LEU A 137 3.97 -28.63 7.04
C LEU A 137 3.46 -29.95 7.65
N GLU A 138 3.92 -30.32 8.84
CA GLU A 138 3.49 -31.56 9.50
C GLU A 138 1.98 -31.55 9.77
N GLY A 139 1.28 -32.50 9.14
CA GLY A 139 -0.17 -32.61 9.20
C GLY A 139 -0.94 -31.69 8.24
N LEU A 140 -0.25 -30.94 7.38
CA LEU A 140 -0.87 -30.14 6.31
C LEU A 140 -0.77 -30.87 4.96
N SER A 141 -1.76 -30.69 4.10
CA SER A 141 -1.77 -31.23 2.74
C SER A 141 -1.80 -30.09 1.71
N PRO A 142 -1.20 -30.27 0.51
CA PRO A 142 -1.30 -29.27 -0.55
C PRO A 142 -2.76 -28.93 -0.87
N ALA A 143 -3.03 -27.63 -0.98
CA ALA A 143 -4.35 -27.08 -1.26
C ALA A 143 -4.25 -26.00 -2.35
N HIS A 144 -5.40 -25.48 -2.78
CA HIS A 144 -5.47 -24.42 -3.78
C HIS A 144 -6.24 -23.22 -3.21
N SER A 145 -5.79 -22.01 -3.51
CA SER A 145 -6.49 -20.80 -3.09
C SER A 145 -7.83 -20.68 -3.82
N MET A 146 -8.92 -20.50 -3.07
CA MET A 146 -10.26 -20.30 -3.62
C MET A 146 -10.52 -18.87 -4.10
N ASN A 147 -9.61 -17.93 -3.82
CA ASN A 147 -9.80 -16.51 -4.08
C ASN A 147 -8.47 -15.89 -4.60
N PRO A 148 -8.07 -16.20 -5.85
CA PRO A 148 -6.87 -15.63 -6.41
C PRO A 148 -7.03 -14.11 -6.54
N ARG A 149 -6.10 -13.33 -5.99
CA ARG A 149 -6.07 -11.88 -6.21
C ARG A 149 -5.82 -11.65 -7.70
N GLU A 150 -6.80 -11.07 -8.41
CA GLU A 150 -6.82 -10.96 -9.89
C GLU A 150 -5.80 -9.94 -10.45
N ASP A 151 -5.17 -9.11 -9.62
CA ASP A 151 -4.44 -7.90 -10.06
C ASP A 151 -2.90 -8.04 -10.10
N GLU A 152 -2.30 -9.03 -9.43
CA GLU A 152 -0.86 -9.32 -9.49
C GLU A 152 -0.61 -10.83 -9.65
N SER A 153 -0.22 -11.28 -10.86
CA SER A 153 0.13 -12.68 -11.09
C SER A 153 1.32 -13.10 -10.21
N ALA A 154 1.08 -13.99 -9.25
CA ALA A 154 2.15 -14.58 -8.45
C ALA A 154 3.15 -15.33 -9.35
N LEU A 155 4.44 -15.16 -9.09
CA LEU A 155 5.47 -16.01 -9.71
C LEU A 155 5.35 -17.45 -9.20
N LEU A 156 5.00 -17.59 -7.93
CA LEU A 156 4.74 -18.87 -7.29
C LEU A 156 3.72 -18.68 -6.16
N GLU A 157 2.82 -19.65 -6.05
CA GLU A 157 1.89 -19.77 -4.93
C GLU A 157 1.92 -21.22 -4.41
N GLY A 158 2.22 -21.38 -3.12
CA GLY A 158 2.18 -22.66 -2.42
C GLY A 158 1.23 -22.56 -1.23
N LEU A 159 0.20 -23.39 -1.21
CA LEU A 159 -0.76 -23.45 -0.11
C LEU A 159 -0.79 -24.87 0.45
N TRP A 160 -0.65 -24.99 1.77
CA TRP A 160 -0.83 -26.23 2.51
C TRP A 160 -1.80 -25.99 3.65
N ALA A 161 -2.86 -26.81 3.73
CA ALA A 161 -3.90 -26.64 4.73
C ALA A 161 -4.31 -27.98 5.35
N ASN A 162 -4.88 -27.90 6.54
CA ASN A 162 -5.60 -28.99 7.18
C ASN A 162 -7.00 -28.52 7.56
N GLU A 163 -8.00 -29.10 6.92
CA GLU A 163 -9.41 -28.75 7.12
C GLU A 163 -9.91 -29.11 8.53
N GLN A 164 -9.26 -30.07 9.22
CA GLN A 164 -9.72 -30.55 10.53
C GLN A 164 -9.38 -29.60 11.68
N ASP A 165 -8.25 -28.88 11.58
CA ASP A 165 -7.76 -27.99 12.64
C ASP A 165 -7.59 -26.53 12.18
N ASN A 166 -8.05 -26.21 10.97
CA ASN A 166 -8.01 -24.88 10.36
C ASN A 166 -6.61 -24.25 10.35
N ARG A 167 -5.56 -25.07 10.30
CA ARG A 167 -4.19 -24.60 10.08
C ARG A 167 -3.89 -24.51 8.60
N GLU A 168 -3.24 -23.42 8.22
CA GLU A 168 -2.73 -23.21 6.87
C GLU A 168 -1.33 -22.60 6.89
N VAL A 169 -0.53 -22.95 5.88
CA VAL A 169 0.66 -22.22 5.45
C VAL A 169 0.42 -21.80 4.02
N HIS A 170 0.40 -20.50 3.78
CA HIS A 170 0.33 -19.95 2.43
C HIS A 170 1.61 -19.15 2.17
N VAL A 171 2.31 -19.48 1.10
CA VAL A 171 3.51 -18.77 0.65
C VAL A 171 3.26 -18.26 -0.75
N VAL A 172 3.42 -16.97 -0.95
CA VAL A 172 3.28 -16.33 -2.26
C VAL A 172 4.51 -15.51 -2.58
N ILE A 173 5.08 -15.73 -3.77
CA ILE A 173 6.25 -15.01 -4.26
C ILE A 173 5.83 -14.16 -5.45
N ARG A 174 6.21 -12.88 -5.42
CA ARG A 174 5.89 -11.90 -6.47
C ARG A 174 7.14 -11.17 -6.93
N GLU A 175 7.14 -10.79 -8.22
CA GLU A 175 8.17 -9.90 -8.77
C GLU A 175 7.87 -8.46 -8.36
N ARG A 176 8.35 -8.07 -7.18
CA ARG A 176 8.16 -6.73 -6.63
C ARG A 176 9.48 -6.20 -6.11
N ALA A 177 10.17 -5.43 -6.96
CA ALA A 177 11.47 -4.87 -6.64
C ALA A 177 11.38 -3.83 -5.52
N THR A 178 12.23 -3.98 -4.50
CA THR A 178 12.38 -2.97 -3.43
C THR A 178 13.76 -2.36 -3.52
N THR A 179 13.82 -1.05 -3.75
CA THR A 179 15.10 -0.34 -3.86
C THR A 179 15.87 -0.35 -2.53
N PRO A 180 17.21 -0.25 -2.54
CA PRO A 180 18.00 -0.18 -1.31
C PRO A 180 17.55 0.94 -0.36
N GLU A 181 17.17 2.10 -0.88
CA GLU A 181 16.64 3.22 -0.09
C GLU A 181 15.31 2.84 0.60
N GLN A 182 14.39 2.21 -0.13
CA GLN A 182 13.14 1.71 0.46
C GLN A 182 13.42 0.65 1.54
N MET A 183 14.38 -0.25 1.32
CA MET A 183 14.78 -1.25 2.30
C MET A 183 15.28 -0.60 3.61
N GLU A 184 16.12 0.44 3.52
CA GLU A 184 16.56 1.21 4.68
C GLU A 184 15.39 1.91 5.40
N LEU A 185 14.47 2.48 4.64
CA LEU A 185 13.30 3.13 5.21
C LEU A 185 12.37 2.14 5.91
N ILE A 186 12.21 0.92 5.39
CA ILE A 186 11.45 -0.16 6.04
C ILE A 186 12.16 -0.58 7.32
N ARG A 187 13.49 -0.82 7.30
CA ARG A 187 14.26 -1.14 8.50
C ARG A 187 14.13 -0.07 9.59
N ALA A 188 14.07 1.20 9.18
CA ALA A 188 13.88 2.34 10.08
C ALA A 188 12.42 2.50 10.58
N GLY A 189 11.48 1.66 10.12
CA GLY A 189 10.05 1.78 10.43
C GLY A 189 9.40 3.04 9.84
N ARG A 190 10.00 3.61 8.79
CA ARG A 190 9.60 4.89 8.17
C ARG A 190 8.75 4.72 6.91
N VAL A 191 8.88 3.60 6.21
CA VAL A 191 8.13 3.28 4.99
C VAL A 191 7.35 1.98 5.14
N TYR A 192 6.12 2.04 4.65
CA TYR A 192 5.09 1.01 4.74
C TYR A 192 5.09 0.09 3.51
N THR A 193 4.75 -1.20 3.69
CA THR A 193 4.89 -2.25 2.66
C THR A 193 3.59 -2.93 2.23
N GLY A 194 2.40 -2.37 2.49
CA GLY A 194 1.11 -2.98 2.09
C GLY A 194 -0.08 -2.01 2.13
N ASP A 195 -1.30 -2.52 2.40
CA ASP A 195 -2.57 -1.76 2.56
C ASP A 195 -3.13 -1.75 4.01
N TYR A 196 -2.40 -2.35 4.95
CA TYR A 196 -2.78 -2.59 6.34
C TYR A 196 -2.24 -1.55 7.35
N PRO A 197 -3.07 -1.09 8.30
CA PRO A 197 -2.73 0.06 9.15
C PRO A 197 -1.65 -0.18 10.21
N GLN A 198 -1.36 -1.43 10.60
CA GLN A 198 -0.43 -1.76 11.68
C GLN A 198 0.55 -2.87 11.30
N TYR A 199 1.84 -2.65 11.59
CA TYR A 199 2.91 -3.61 11.32
C TYR A 199 4.03 -3.54 12.36
N LYS A 200 4.78 -4.63 12.46
CA LYS A 200 6.02 -4.74 13.25
C LYS A 200 7.18 -5.10 12.32
N ILE A 201 8.25 -4.31 12.33
CA ILE A 201 9.45 -4.60 11.54
C ILE A 201 10.15 -5.85 12.09
N VAL A 202 10.55 -6.72 11.16
CA VAL A 202 11.30 -7.95 11.38
C VAL A 202 12.61 -7.82 10.61
N ASP A 203 13.64 -7.31 11.30
CA ASP A 203 14.97 -7.07 10.74
C ASP A 203 16.01 -7.93 11.48
N THR A 204 16.04 -9.22 11.16
CA THR A 204 16.95 -10.19 11.77
C THR A 204 18.28 -10.24 11.04
N SER A 205 19.34 -10.71 11.70
CA SER A 205 20.65 -10.90 11.06
C SER A 205 20.60 -11.84 9.84
N ARG A 206 19.71 -12.84 9.87
CA ARG A 206 19.49 -13.77 8.75
C ARG A 206 18.89 -13.05 7.53
N LEU A 207 17.84 -12.25 7.75
CA LEU A 207 17.26 -11.44 6.68
C LEU A 207 18.25 -10.42 6.13
N ARG A 208 19.06 -9.77 6.98
CA ARG A 208 20.12 -8.85 6.52
C ARG A 208 21.17 -9.56 5.66
N ALA A 209 21.54 -10.79 6.00
CA ALA A 209 22.54 -11.56 5.25
C ALA A 209 22.11 -11.82 3.79
N VAL A 210 20.81 -11.91 3.54
CA VAL A 210 20.22 -12.10 2.19
C VAL A 210 19.67 -10.80 1.59
N ASN A 211 20.11 -9.65 2.12
CA ASN A 211 19.64 -8.32 1.74
C ASN A 211 18.10 -8.18 1.75
N ALA A 212 17.48 -8.76 2.76
CA ALA A 212 16.04 -8.72 2.99
C ALA A 212 15.66 -7.90 4.24
N VAL A 213 14.37 -7.60 4.36
CA VAL A 213 13.72 -7.06 5.56
C VAL A 213 12.27 -7.52 5.58
N GLY A 214 11.78 -7.95 6.74
CA GLY A 214 10.39 -8.34 6.95
C GLY A 214 9.57 -7.23 7.60
N ALA A 215 8.29 -7.19 7.27
CA ALA A 215 7.26 -6.46 8.00
C ALA A 215 6.11 -7.42 8.31
N MET A 216 5.84 -7.61 9.59
CA MET A 216 4.79 -8.49 10.07
C MET A 216 3.52 -7.69 10.30
N LEU A 217 2.42 -8.13 9.70
CA LEU A 217 1.12 -7.49 9.84
C LEU A 217 0.51 -7.86 11.19
N VAL A 218 -0.03 -6.86 11.88
CA VAL A 218 -0.75 -7.05 13.14
C VAL A 218 -2.22 -6.82 12.84
N ASP A 219 -3.00 -7.90 12.78
CA ASP A 219 -4.45 -7.78 12.56
C ASP A 219 -5.06 -7.00 13.72
N SER A 220 -5.80 -5.96 13.35
CA SER A 220 -6.45 -5.03 14.25
C SER A 220 -7.90 -5.46 14.42
N ASP A 221 -8.17 -6.65 14.96
CA ASP A 221 -9.55 -7.04 15.28
C ASP A 221 -9.95 -6.45 16.66
N PRO A 222 -10.88 -5.47 16.72
CA PRO A 222 -11.40 -4.93 17.98
C PRO A 222 -12.45 -5.83 18.65
N THR A 223 -12.80 -6.99 18.07
CA THR A 223 -13.83 -7.91 18.57
C THR A 223 -13.29 -9.24 19.11
N GLY A 224 -11.99 -9.50 18.96
CA GLY A 224 -11.32 -10.63 19.59
C GLY A 224 -11.20 -10.44 21.10
N ILE A 225 -11.52 -11.49 21.88
CA ILE A 225 -11.35 -11.51 23.34
C ILE A 225 -9.90 -11.13 23.66
N LEU A 226 -9.76 -9.98 24.32
CA LEU A 226 -8.51 -9.37 24.76
C LEU A 226 -7.83 -10.30 25.79
N ASP A 227 -6.92 -11.17 25.32
CA ASP A 227 -5.73 -11.65 26.05
C ASP A 227 -5.01 -12.86 25.38
N GLU A 228 -5.38 -13.26 24.15
CA GLU A 228 -4.59 -14.23 23.37
C GLU A 228 -3.85 -13.57 22.18
N PRO A 229 -2.61 -14.01 21.85
CA PRO A 229 -1.79 -13.46 20.74
C PRO A 229 -2.29 -13.88 19.34
N SER A 230 -3.60 -13.87 19.11
CA SER A 230 -4.31 -14.56 18.03
C SER A 230 -4.51 -13.77 16.73
N SER A 231 -3.71 -12.74 16.42
CA SER A 231 -4.00 -11.89 15.24
C SER A 231 -2.82 -11.65 14.28
N ILE A 232 -1.64 -12.23 14.52
CA ILE A 232 -0.54 -12.14 13.54
C ILE A 232 -0.66 -13.29 12.54
N ARG A 233 -1.17 -12.99 11.35
CA ARG A 233 -1.31 -13.98 10.27
C ARG A 233 -0.20 -13.89 9.25
N ASP A 234 0.24 -12.67 8.93
CA ASP A 234 0.98 -12.42 7.70
C ASP A 234 2.33 -11.75 7.95
N ILE A 235 3.37 -12.20 7.25
CA ILE A 235 4.63 -11.47 7.11
C ILE A 235 4.90 -11.22 5.64
N VAL A 236 5.43 -10.04 5.38
CA VAL A 236 5.85 -9.63 4.06
C VAL A 236 7.35 -9.35 4.10
N ILE A 237 8.12 -10.13 3.36
CA ILE A 237 9.57 -10.00 3.23
C ILE A 237 9.88 -9.33 1.90
N ARG A 238 10.60 -8.22 1.99
CA ARG A 238 11.11 -7.49 0.83
C ARG A 238 12.53 -7.92 0.52
N MET A 239 12.80 -8.14 -0.75
CA MET A 239 14.12 -8.40 -1.33
C MET A 239 14.31 -7.46 -2.54
N PRO A 240 15.54 -7.35 -3.10
CA PRO A 240 15.82 -6.40 -4.19
C PRO A 240 14.93 -6.56 -5.43
N HIS A 241 14.53 -7.79 -5.76
CA HIS A 241 13.76 -8.12 -6.96
C HIS A 241 12.46 -8.88 -6.68
N LEU A 242 12.27 -9.32 -5.43
CA LEU A 242 11.20 -10.23 -5.06
C LEU A 242 10.55 -9.79 -3.75
N GLN A 243 9.29 -10.15 -3.62
CA GLN A 243 8.54 -10.10 -2.38
C GLN A 243 8.09 -11.52 -2.04
N VAL A 244 8.24 -11.90 -0.77
CA VAL A 244 7.67 -13.13 -0.21
C VAL A 244 6.59 -12.73 0.79
N GLU A 245 5.39 -13.24 0.61
CA GLU A 245 4.29 -13.13 1.56
C GLU A 245 4.07 -14.52 2.17
N VAL A 246 3.96 -14.59 3.49
CA VAL A 246 3.68 -15.83 4.21
C VAL A 246 2.53 -15.60 5.18
N VAL A 247 1.52 -16.46 5.10
CA VAL A 247 0.40 -16.55 6.03
C VAL A 247 0.53 -17.83 6.85
N SER A 248 0.34 -17.75 8.17
CA SER A 248 0.32 -18.91 9.06
C SER A 248 -0.41 -18.60 10.38
N TRP A 249 -0.41 -19.53 11.33
CA TRP A 249 -1.15 -19.46 12.60
C TRP A 249 -0.36 -18.85 13.78
N LYS A 250 0.94 -18.59 13.64
CA LYS A 250 1.79 -18.02 14.70
C LYS A 250 2.88 -17.12 14.13
N ALA A 251 3.02 -15.91 14.67
CA ALA A 251 4.06 -14.93 14.32
C ALA A 251 5.49 -15.51 14.17
N ALA A 252 5.92 -16.32 15.13
CA ALA A 252 7.25 -16.93 15.12
C ALA A 252 7.41 -17.96 13.99
N VAL A 253 6.35 -18.73 13.73
CA VAL A 253 6.30 -19.70 12.61
C VAL A 253 6.31 -18.95 11.28
N THR A 254 5.45 -17.95 11.13
CA THR A 254 5.37 -17.11 9.92
C THR A 254 6.73 -16.45 9.61
N THR A 255 7.38 -15.89 10.63
CA THR A 255 8.71 -15.26 10.49
C THR A 255 9.79 -16.26 10.07
N GLU A 256 9.81 -17.45 10.67
CA GLU A 256 10.81 -18.47 10.36
C GLU A 256 10.61 -19.04 8.95
N ILE A 257 9.37 -19.36 8.57
CA ILE A 257 9.03 -19.80 7.21
C ILE A 257 9.47 -18.74 6.19
N GLY A 258 9.07 -17.48 6.39
CA GLY A 258 9.46 -16.41 5.49
C GLY A 258 10.98 -16.24 5.38
N THR A 259 11.70 -16.33 6.50
CA THR A 259 13.17 -16.23 6.52
C THR A 259 13.81 -17.34 5.70
N ARG A 260 13.35 -18.59 5.86
CA ARG A 260 13.89 -19.73 5.08
C ARG A 260 13.58 -19.64 3.59
N VAL A 261 12.39 -19.16 3.23
CA VAL A 261 12.04 -18.94 1.83
C VAL A 261 12.93 -17.85 1.23
N ALA A 262 13.20 -16.75 1.95
CA ALA A 262 14.13 -15.71 1.49
C ALA A 262 15.56 -16.24 1.33
N GLU A 263 16.04 -17.10 2.24
CA GLU A 263 17.35 -17.75 2.12
C GLU A 263 17.43 -18.72 0.95
N LEU A 264 16.36 -19.50 0.71
CA LEU A 264 16.25 -20.40 -0.44
C LEU A 264 16.33 -19.62 -1.76
N ILE A 265 15.60 -18.51 -1.86
CA ILE A 265 15.63 -17.61 -3.02
C ILE A 265 17.04 -17.07 -3.22
N ALA A 266 17.66 -16.55 -2.17
CA ALA A 266 19.00 -15.95 -2.25
C ALA A 266 20.08 -16.96 -2.65
N ALA A 267 19.94 -18.24 -2.26
CA ALA A 267 20.85 -19.31 -2.65
C ALA A 267 20.72 -19.74 -4.13
N GLY A 268 19.60 -19.42 -4.79
CA GLY A 268 19.34 -19.73 -6.19
C GLY A 268 19.63 -18.58 -7.18
N THR A 269 19.97 -17.39 -6.68
CA THR A 269 20.40 -16.18 -7.44
C THR A 269 21.91 -16.02 -7.47
#